data_AF-A0A4S5AC57-F1
#
_entry.id   AF-A0A4S5AC57-F1
#
_cell.length_a   1.000
_cell.length_b   1.000
_cell.length_c   1.000
_cell.angle_alpha   90.00
_cell.angle_beta   90.00
_cell.angle_gamma   90.00
#
_symmetry.space_group_name_H-M   'P 1'
#
loop_
_entity.id
_entity.type
_entity.pdbx_description
1 polymer ?
#
loop_
_entity_poly.entity_id
_entity_poly.type
_entity_poly.pdbx_seq_one_letter_code
_entity_poly.pdbx_strand_id
1 'polypeptide(L)'
;MVIPELAGFTPVQLASAGQKGLAVAEREITKVIATITSQLEELDDSDFPVKGHIGRSSFGGGDLSPLVAGHHARAHAVVVDTLSEVKSDLESFRESIRDARDLLQVKDQEAEADVKVILGQTEGIDMGKWAYQDAQVNNRDVTPTEAPIEASTASTTTEES
;
A
#
# COMPACT_ATOMS: atom_id res chain seq x y z
N MET A 1 0.38 -19.72 26.44
CA MET A 1 -0.27 -19.65 25.12
C MET A 1 0.69 -18.93 24.19
N VAL A 2 1.33 -19.65 23.28
CA VAL A 2 2.38 -19.12 22.40
C VAL A 2 1.67 -18.42 21.25
N ILE A 3 1.84 -17.10 21.11
CA ILE A 3 1.38 -16.40 19.91
C ILE A 3 2.29 -16.90 18.79
N PRO A 4 1.76 -17.61 17.77
CA PRO A 4 2.58 -18.04 16.67
C PRO A 4 3.15 -16.78 16.01
N GLU A 5 4.47 -16.75 15.84
CA GLU A 5 5.13 -15.73 15.06
C GLU A 5 4.36 -15.51 13.77
N LEU A 6 3.73 -14.34 13.65
CA LEU A 6 3.22 -13.85 12.39
C LEU A 6 4.42 -13.67 11.47
N ALA A 7 4.72 -14.73 10.72
CA ALA A 7 5.61 -14.77 9.57
C ALA A 7 7.02 -14.18 9.78
N GLY A 8 7.67 -14.39 10.94
CA GLY A 8 9.10 -14.10 11.11
C GLY A 8 9.51 -12.63 10.95
N PHE A 9 8.56 -11.68 11.02
CA PHE A 9 8.86 -10.26 11.01
C PHE A 9 8.74 -9.69 12.41
N THR A 10 9.80 -9.03 12.86
CA THR A 10 9.75 -8.26 14.10
C THR A 10 8.79 -7.07 13.94
N PRO A 11 8.09 -6.63 15.01
CA PRO A 11 7.22 -5.45 14.95
C PRO A 11 7.93 -4.19 14.40
N VAL A 12 9.24 -4.07 14.66
CA VAL A 12 10.11 -3.01 14.13
C VAL A 12 10.32 -3.12 12.62
N GLN A 13 10.40 -4.33 12.08
CA GLN A 13 10.47 -4.56 10.62
C GLN A 13 9.14 -4.28 9.92
N LEU A 14 8.00 -4.60 10.54
CA LEU A 14 6.68 -4.24 10.00
C LEU A 14 6.48 -2.71 9.98
N ALA A 15 6.85 -2.02 11.06
CA ALA A 15 6.74 -0.57 11.16
C ALA A 15 7.65 0.19 10.16
N SER A 16 8.80 -0.38 9.77
CA SER A 16 9.74 0.25 8.85
C SER A 16 9.48 -0.06 7.37
N ALA A 17 8.74 -1.13 7.05
CA ALA A 17 8.40 -1.50 5.68
C ALA A 17 7.24 -0.66 5.08
N GLY A 18 6.29 -0.19 5.90
CA GLY A 18 5.08 0.51 5.43
C GLY A 18 5.33 1.91 4.83
N GLN A 19 6.20 2.71 5.43
CA GLN A 19 6.33 4.13 5.07
C GLN A 19 6.99 4.39 3.71
N LYS A 20 7.91 3.52 3.26
CA LYS A 20 8.63 3.74 1.99
C LYS A 20 7.83 3.29 0.78
N GLY A 21 7.05 2.20 0.90
CA GLY A 21 6.24 1.69 -0.20
C GLY A 21 5.10 2.63 -0.58
N LEU A 22 4.37 3.14 0.41
CA LEU A 22 3.25 4.04 0.21
C LEU A 22 3.68 5.39 -0.40
N ALA A 23 4.74 6.01 0.12
CA ALA A 23 5.26 7.27 -0.40
C ALA A 23 5.81 7.16 -1.84
N VAL A 24 6.25 5.97 -2.25
CA VAL A 24 6.61 5.69 -3.66
C VAL A 24 5.35 5.54 -4.51
N ALA A 25 4.34 4.79 -4.03
CA ALA A 25 3.08 4.62 -4.72
C ALA A 25 2.34 5.96 -4.94
N GLU A 26 2.22 6.81 -3.92
CA GLU A 26 1.58 8.14 -4.04
C GLU A 26 2.28 9.04 -5.07
N ARG A 27 3.62 8.98 -5.12
CA ARG A 27 4.41 9.77 -6.08
C ARG A 27 4.17 9.31 -7.51
N GLU A 28 4.18 7.99 -7.75
CA GLU A 28 3.91 7.44 -9.08
C GLU A 28 2.47 7.68 -9.51
N ILE A 29 1.50 7.53 -8.60
CA ILE A 29 0.09 7.88 -8.84
C ILE A 29 -0.04 9.35 -9.26
N THR A 30 0.61 10.27 -8.53
CA THR A 30 0.58 11.71 -8.85
C THR A 30 1.18 11.99 -10.23
N LYS A 31 2.28 11.31 -10.58
CA LYS A 31 2.93 11.43 -11.89
C LYS A 31 2.03 10.92 -13.03
N VAL A 32 1.30 9.82 -12.80
CA VAL A 32 0.35 9.27 -13.77
C VAL A 32 -0.82 10.24 -13.97
N ILE A 33 -1.40 10.78 -12.89
CA ILE A 33 -2.47 11.78 -12.97
C ILE A 33 -2.01 13.01 -13.76
N ALA A 34 -0.80 13.51 -13.51
CA ALA A 34 -0.23 14.66 -14.22
C ALA A 34 -0.06 14.36 -15.72
N THR A 35 0.48 13.18 -16.06
CA THR A 35 0.62 12.73 -17.45
C THR A 35 -0.72 12.66 -18.16
N ILE A 36 -1.73 12.03 -17.55
CA ILE A 36 -3.08 11.93 -18.14
C ILE A 36 -3.71 13.30 -18.33
N THR A 37 -3.52 14.21 -17.36
CA THR A 37 -4.05 15.58 -17.46
C THR A 37 -3.42 16.33 -18.62
N SER A 38 -2.10 16.25 -18.80
CA SER A 38 -1.42 16.85 -19.95
C SER A 38 -1.87 16.25 -21.29
N GLN A 39 -2.12 14.93 -21.34
CA GLN A 39 -2.61 14.27 -22.56
C GLN A 39 -4.06 14.67 -22.88
N LEU A 40 -4.90 14.83 -21.85
CA LEU A 40 -6.26 15.36 -22.01
C LEU A 40 -6.25 16.80 -22.54
N GLU A 41 -5.36 17.65 -22.04
CA GLU A 41 -5.17 19.02 -22.55
C GLU A 41 -4.74 19.01 -24.03
N GLU A 42 -3.79 18.16 -24.42
CA GLU A 42 -3.36 18.02 -25.81
C GLU A 42 -4.48 17.48 -26.73
N LEU A 43 -5.31 16.58 -26.21
CA LEU A 43 -6.51 16.07 -26.90
C LEU A 43 -7.60 17.14 -27.03
N ASP A 44 -7.78 18.00 -26.03
CA ASP A 44 -8.72 19.13 -26.09
C ASP A 44 -8.26 20.23 -27.03
N ASP A 45 -6.95 20.49 -27.08
CA ASP A 45 -6.32 21.36 -28.05
C ASP A 45 -6.24 20.71 -29.46
N SER A 46 -6.68 19.45 -29.60
CA SER A 46 -6.71 18.80 -30.90
C SER A 46 -7.75 19.50 -31.79
N ASP A 47 -7.24 20.30 -32.71
CA ASP A 47 -8.06 20.96 -33.72
C ASP A 47 -8.71 19.96 -34.71
N PHE A 48 -8.50 18.65 -34.56
CA PHE A 48 -8.91 17.64 -35.54
C PHE A 48 -10.41 17.66 -35.89
N PRO A 49 -11.35 17.81 -34.93
CA PRO A 49 -12.77 17.93 -35.26
C PRO A 49 -13.08 19.13 -36.17
N VAL A 50 -12.30 20.20 -36.06
CA VAL A 50 -12.50 21.47 -36.78
C VAL A 50 -11.67 21.55 -38.07
N LYS A 51 -10.34 21.35 -37.97
CA LYS A 51 -9.37 21.42 -39.07
C LYS A 51 -9.31 20.15 -39.92
N GLY A 52 -9.70 18.99 -39.38
CA GLY A 52 -9.78 17.74 -40.13
C GLY A 52 -10.97 17.67 -41.08
N HIS A 53 -11.91 18.63 -40.99
CA HIS A 53 -13.06 18.68 -41.88
C HIS A 53 -12.67 19.19 -43.27
N ILE A 54 -12.76 18.32 -44.27
CA ILE A 54 -12.60 18.69 -45.67
C ILE A 54 -13.99 18.89 -46.29
N GLY A 55 -14.26 20.11 -46.74
CA GLY A 55 -15.52 20.45 -47.39
C GLY A 55 -15.74 19.67 -48.68
N ARG A 56 -17.00 19.37 -49.01
CA ARG A 56 -17.36 18.59 -50.21
C ARG A 56 -16.81 19.18 -51.52
N SER A 57 -16.71 20.51 -51.61
CA SER A 57 -16.15 21.21 -52.76
C SER A 57 -14.67 20.93 -53.02
N SER A 58 -13.93 20.50 -52.00
CA SER A 58 -12.49 20.22 -52.11
C SER A 58 -12.19 18.87 -52.77
N PHE A 59 -13.19 18.00 -52.96
CA PHE A 59 -13.04 16.68 -53.62
C PHE A 59 -13.20 16.74 -55.15
N GLY A 60 -13.38 17.94 -55.72
CA GLY A 60 -13.59 18.14 -57.16
C GLY A 60 -15.05 17.93 -57.61
N GLY A 61 -15.27 18.00 -58.92
CA GLY A 61 -16.61 17.94 -59.53
C GLY A 61 -16.86 16.72 -60.43
N GLY A 62 -16.03 15.67 -60.34
CA GLY A 62 -16.24 14.46 -61.13
C GLY A 62 -17.32 13.56 -60.55
N ASP A 63 -17.81 12.58 -61.33
CA ASP A 63 -18.88 11.66 -60.91
C ASP A 63 -18.54 10.86 -59.63
N LEU A 64 -17.25 10.66 -59.35
CA LEU A 64 -16.75 9.97 -58.15
C LEU A 64 -16.55 10.91 -56.94
N SER A 65 -16.51 12.23 -57.15
CA SER A 65 -16.25 13.21 -56.08
C SER A 65 -17.26 13.15 -54.93
N PRO A 66 -18.58 13.02 -55.16
CA PRO A 66 -19.55 12.85 -54.07
C PRO A 66 -19.35 11.57 -53.26
N LEU A 67 -18.95 10.48 -53.92
CA LEU A 67 -18.70 9.20 -53.28
C LEU A 67 -17.49 9.32 -52.33
N VAL A 68 -16.38 9.88 -52.82
CA VAL A 68 -15.15 10.08 -52.02
C VAL A 68 -15.41 11.03 -50.86
N ALA A 69 -16.12 12.15 -51.09
CA ALA A 69 -16.50 13.08 -50.03
C ALA A 69 -17.35 12.41 -48.94
N GLY A 70 -18.27 11.52 -49.33
CA GLY A 70 -19.08 10.75 -48.39
C GLY A 70 -18.28 9.72 -47.58
N HIS A 71 -17.28 9.08 -48.19
CA HIS A 71 -16.36 8.20 -47.46
C HIS A 71 -15.47 8.97 -46.49
N HIS A 72 -14.92 10.10 -46.92
CA HIS A 72 -14.11 10.96 -46.05
C HIS A 72 -14.92 11.47 -44.85
N ALA A 73 -16.15 11.97 -45.07
CA ALA A 73 -17.00 12.45 -43.97
C ALA A 73 -17.32 11.34 -42.96
N ARG A 74 -17.57 10.12 -43.43
CA ARG A 74 -17.77 8.95 -42.53
C ARG A 74 -16.50 8.61 -41.76
N ALA A 75 -15.35 8.57 -42.42
CA ALA A 75 -14.07 8.31 -41.76
C ALA A 75 -13.75 9.39 -40.72
N HIS A 76 -13.95 10.67 -41.06
CA HIS A 76 -13.78 11.80 -40.14
C HIS A 76 -14.68 11.68 -38.91
N ALA A 77 -15.97 11.36 -39.11
CA ALA A 77 -16.91 11.14 -38.01
C ALA A 77 -16.44 10.01 -37.08
N VAL A 78 -16.04 8.85 -37.63
CA VAL A 78 -15.52 7.74 -36.83
C VAL A 78 -14.28 8.18 -36.03
N VAL A 79 -13.36 8.92 -36.62
CA VAL A 79 -12.17 9.39 -35.89
C VAL A 79 -12.56 10.36 -34.77
N VAL A 80 -13.47 11.30 -35.02
CA VAL A 80 -13.96 12.23 -33.98
C VAL A 80 -14.63 11.48 -32.83
N ASP A 81 -15.49 10.51 -33.14
CA ASP A 81 -16.16 9.69 -32.13
C ASP A 81 -15.14 8.92 -31.29
N THR A 82 -14.16 8.27 -31.94
CA THR A 82 -13.11 7.52 -31.23
C THR A 82 -12.25 8.42 -30.34
N LEU A 83 -11.93 9.65 -30.77
CA LEU A 83 -11.18 10.60 -29.95
C LEU A 83 -12.00 11.04 -28.73
N SER A 84 -13.32 11.25 -28.91
CA SER A 84 -14.23 11.58 -27.81
C SER A 84 -14.33 10.45 -26.79
N GLU A 85 -14.41 9.20 -27.26
CA GLU A 85 -14.45 8.02 -26.38
C GLU A 85 -13.13 7.86 -25.61
N VAL A 86 -11.98 7.96 -26.29
CA VAL A 86 -10.66 7.92 -25.64
C VAL A 86 -10.53 9.00 -24.58
N LYS A 87 -11.03 10.22 -24.85
CA LYS A 87 -11.04 11.29 -23.86
C LYS A 87 -11.86 10.90 -22.62
N SER A 88 -13.08 10.41 -22.82
CA SER A 88 -13.96 9.95 -21.74
C SER A 88 -13.31 8.83 -20.90
N ASP A 89 -12.63 7.89 -21.56
CA ASP A 89 -11.93 6.79 -20.91
C ASP A 89 -10.75 7.29 -20.07
N LEU A 90 -9.97 8.24 -20.60
CA LEU A 90 -8.85 8.86 -19.87
C LEU A 90 -9.33 9.66 -18.65
N GLU A 91 -10.45 10.37 -18.76
CA GLU A 91 -11.08 11.07 -17.63
C GLU A 91 -11.53 10.09 -16.55
N SER A 92 -12.19 9.00 -16.95
CA SER A 92 -12.68 7.95 -16.04
C SER A 92 -11.52 7.22 -15.36
N PHE A 93 -10.44 6.95 -16.10
CA PHE A 93 -9.23 6.34 -15.56
C PHE A 93 -8.53 7.26 -14.56
N ARG A 94 -8.41 8.55 -14.86
CA ARG A 94 -7.87 9.57 -13.93
C ARG A 94 -8.66 9.60 -12.63
N GLU A 95 -9.99 9.55 -12.71
CA GLU A 95 -10.84 9.57 -11.51
C GLU A 95 -10.69 8.29 -10.70
N SER A 96 -10.68 7.13 -11.36
CA SER A 96 -10.44 5.84 -10.69
C SER A 96 -9.09 5.81 -9.96
N ILE A 97 -8.06 6.45 -10.51
CA ILE A 97 -6.75 6.57 -9.84
C ILE A 97 -6.81 7.49 -8.62
N ARG A 98 -7.59 8.58 -8.67
CA ARG A 98 -7.80 9.46 -7.51
C ARG A 98 -8.53 8.73 -6.40
N ASP A 99 -9.59 8.00 -6.74
CA ASP A 99 -10.32 7.16 -5.78
C ASP A 99 -9.41 6.12 -5.14
N ALA A 100 -8.55 5.46 -5.93
CA ALA A 100 -7.58 4.51 -5.42
C ALA A 100 -6.57 5.14 -4.45
N ARG A 101 -6.11 6.37 -4.74
CA ARG A 101 -5.21 7.13 -3.85
C ARG A 101 -5.91 7.48 -2.54
N ASP A 102 -7.14 7.95 -2.61
CA ASP A 102 -7.88 8.38 -1.43
C ASP A 102 -8.21 7.15 -0.55
N LEU A 103 -8.53 6.00 -1.16
CA LEU A 103 -8.68 4.72 -0.47
C LEU A 103 -7.39 4.29 0.24
N LEU A 104 -6.22 4.43 -0.41
CA LEU A 104 -4.94 4.12 0.21
C LEU A 104 -4.68 4.98 1.46
N GLN A 105 -5.00 6.27 1.40
CA GLN A 105 -4.84 7.17 2.55
C GLN A 105 -5.75 6.81 3.72
N VAL A 106 -7.00 6.46 3.44
CA VAL A 106 -7.93 5.98 4.49
C VAL A 106 -7.40 4.69 5.13
N LYS A 107 -6.91 3.75 4.33
CA LYS A 107 -6.37 2.48 4.83
C LYS A 107 -5.09 2.66 5.65
N ASP A 108 -4.25 3.63 5.28
CA ASP A 108 -3.07 3.97 6.06
C ASP A 108 -3.44 4.55 7.43
N GLN A 109 -4.44 5.44 7.49
CA GLN A 109 -4.95 6.00 8.75
C GLN A 109 -5.57 4.92 9.65
N GLU A 110 -6.35 4.00 9.08
CA GLU A 110 -6.91 2.86 9.80
C GLU A 110 -5.80 1.96 10.36
N ALA A 111 -4.78 1.65 9.55
CA ALA A 111 -3.65 0.84 9.99
C ALA A 111 -2.85 1.53 11.11
N GLU A 112 -2.62 2.84 11.03
CA GLU A 112 -1.96 3.60 12.09
C GLU A 112 -2.77 3.56 13.41
N ALA A 113 -4.09 3.68 13.31
CA ALA A 113 -4.98 3.58 14.48
C ALA A 113 -4.91 2.19 15.12
N ASP A 114 -4.98 1.12 14.30
CA ASP A 114 -4.91 -0.27 14.78
C ASP A 114 -3.56 -0.56 15.46
N VAL A 115 -2.45 -0.09 14.88
CA VAL A 115 -1.11 -0.24 15.47
C VAL A 115 -1.03 0.48 16.82
N LYS A 116 -1.58 1.70 16.95
CA LYS A 116 -1.62 2.43 18.23
C LYS A 116 -2.44 1.69 19.29
N VAL A 117 -3.57 1.09 18.91
CA VAL A 117 -4.40 0.29 19.82
C VAL A 117 -3.64 -0.93 20.30
N ILE A 118 -2.98 -1.67 19.40
CA ILE A 118 -2.18 -2.84 19.76
C ILE A 118 -1.02 -2.44 20.66
N LEU A 119 -0.30 -1.36 20.34
CA LEU A 119 0.83 -0.89 21.15
C LEU A 119 0.37 -0.52 22.56
N GLY A 120 -0.72 0.23 22.70
CA GLY A 120 -1.30 0.58 24.01
C GLY A 120 -1.76 -0.65 24.80
N GLN A 121 -2.31 -1.67 24.13
CA GLN A 121 -2.63 -2.95 24.77
C GLN A 121 -1.35 -3.65 25.26
N THR A 122 -0.28 -3.67 24.46
CA THR A 122 0.99 -4.31 24.85
C THR A 122 1.74 -3.56 25.94
N GLU A 123 1.71 -2.22 25.97
CA GLU A 123 2.29 -1.41 27.05
C GLU A 123 1.56 -1.59 28.38
N GLY A 124 0.25 -1.85 28.34
CA GLY A 124 -0.55 -2.22 29.52
C GLY A 124 -0.23 -3.62 30.05
N ILE A 125 0.40 -4.48 29.25
CA ILE A 125 0.84 -5.82 29.64
C ILE A 125 2.30 -5.72 30.16
N ASP A 126 2.47 -5.08 31.32
CA ASP A 126 3.69 -5.23 32.12
C ASP A 126 3.75 -6.67 32.68
N MET A 127 4.20 -7.60 31.84
CA MET A 127 4.38 -9.01 32.22
C MET A 127 5.40 -9.17 33.35
N GLY A 128 6.25 -8.17 33.62
CA GLY A 128 7.25 -8.21 34.67
C GLY A 128 6.65 -8.07 36.07
N LYS A 129 5.72 -7.13 36.27
CA LYS A 129 5.09 -6.92 37.58
C LYS A 129 4.11 -8.02 37.98
N TRP A 130 3.29 -8.48 37.04
CA TRP A 130 2.31 -9.54 37.32
C TRP A 130 2.98 -10.90 37.56
N ALA A 131 4.02 -11.26 36.80
CA ALA A 131 4.77 -12.49 37.03
C ALA A 131 5.49 -12.49 38.39
N TYR A 132 5.99 -11.34 38.85
CA TYR A 132 6.65 -11.24 40.16
C TYR A 132 5.64 -11.37 41.31
N GLN A 133 4.46 -10.76 41.19
CA GLN A 133 3.39 -10.90 42.19
C GLN A 133 2.83 -12.33 42.21
N ASP A 134 2.58 -12.93 41.05
CA ASP A 134 2.07 -14.31 40.97
C ASP A 134 3.09 -15.33 41.52
N ALA A 135 4.39 -15.13 41.23
CA ALA A 135 5.45 -15.94 41.83
C ALA A 135 5.56 -15.77 43.36
N GLN A 136 5.33 -14.58 43.91
CA GLN A 136 5.32 -14.36 45.36
C GLN A 136 4.08 -14.94 46.06
N VAL A 137 2.93 -14.89 45.40
CA VAL A 137 1.67 -15.43 45.95
C VAL A 137 1.67 -16.96 45.89
N ASN A 138 2.13 -17.56 44.79
CA ASN A 138 2.11 -19.02 44.59
C ASN A 138 3.27 -19.76 45.29
N ASN A 139 4.38 -19.09 45.65
CA ASN A 139 5.47 -19.70 46.43
C ASN A 139 5.33 -19.52 47.95
N ARG A 140 4.23 -18.95 48.44
CA ARG A 140 4.05 -18.66 49.87
C ARG A 140 3.94 -19.92 50.75
N ASP A 141 3.63 -21.07 50.14
CA ASP A 141 3.50 -22.37 50.83
C ASP A 141 4.66 -23.35 50.55
N VAL A 142 5.76 -22.89 49.92
CA VAL A 142 6.95 -23.73 49.70
C VAL A 142 7.80 -23.74 50.97
N THR A 143 7.51 -24.66 51.88
CA THR A 143 8.42 -24.97 52.99
C THR A 143 9.70 -25.61 52.45
N PRO A 144 10.90 -25.14 52.82
CA PRO A 144 12.15 -25.79 52.46
C PRO A 144 12.23 -27.18 53.10
N THR A 145 11.99 -28.22 52.31
CA THR A 145 12.23 -29.61 52.73
C THR A 145 13.64 -30.00 52.34
N GLU A 146 14.65 -29.40 52.98
CA GLU A 146 15.96 -30.03 53.16
C GLU A 146 16.83 -29.17 54.10
N ALA A 147 17.33 -29.80 55.16
CA ALA A 147 18.25 -29.18 56.10
C ALA A 147 19.64 -28.98 55.43
N PRO A 148 20.43 -27.97 55.85
CA PRO A 148 21.78 -27.77 55.33
C PRO A 148 22.63 -29.01 55.62
N ILE A 149 23.24 -29.59 54.58
CA ILE A 149 24.28 -30.59 54.75
C ILE A 149 25.46 -29.89 55.41
N GLU A 150 25.70 -30.17 56.69
CA GLU A 150 26.87 -29.67 57.39
C GLU A 150 28.14 -30.13 56.67
N ALA A 151 29.00 -29.18 56.32
CA ALA A 151 30.29 -29.43 55.71
C ALA A 151 31.15 -30.28 56.67
N SER A 152 31.20 -31.59 56.42
CA SER A 152 32.10 -32.50 57.13
C SER A 152 33.54 -32.18 56.75
N THR A 153 34.23 -31.51 57.67
CA THR A 153 35.69 -31.36 57.68
C THR A 153 36.33 -32.70 58.05
N ALA A 154 37.01 -33.37 57.10
CA ALA A 154 37.91 -34.48 57.41
C ALA A 154 39.12 -34.49 56.44
N SER A 155 40.15 -33.77 56.90
CA SER A 155 41.60 -34.06 56.85
C SER A 155 42.25 -34.69 55.60
N THR A 156 43.09 -33.87 54.98
CA THR A 156 44.32 -34.25 54.27
C THR A 156 45.24 -35.08 55.17
N THR A 157 45.59 -36.30 54.75
CA THR A 157 46.77 -37.02 55.26
C THR A 157 47.65 -37.41 54.08
N THR A 158 48.82 -36.78 54.03
CA THR A 158 49.99 -37.12 53.22
C THR A 158 51.00 -37.78 54.16
N GLU A 159 51.47 -39.00 53.84
CA GLU A 159 52.73 -39.65 54.29
C GLU A 159 52.72 -41.08 53.67
N GLU A 160 53.40 -41.31 52.54
CA GLU A 160 54.81 -41.69 52.35
C GLU A 160 55.17 -43.12 52.80
N SER A 161 55.31 -44.03 51.83
CA SER A 161 56.42 -45.00 51.65
C SER A 161 56.27 -45.73 50.31
#